data_AF-A0A7Y0Q4P7-F1
#
_entry.id   AF-A0A7Y0Q4P7-F1
#
_cell.length_a   1.000
_cell.length_b   1.000
_cell.length_c   1.000
_cell.angle_alpha   90.00
_cell.angle_beta   90.00
_cell.angle_gamma   90.00
#
_symmetry.space_group_name_H-M   'P 1'
#
loop_
_entity.id
_entity.type
_entity.pdbx_description
1 polymer ?
#
loop_
_entity_poly.entity_id
_entity_poly.type
_entity_poly.pdbx_seq_one_letter_code
_entity_poly.pdbx_strand_id
1 'polypeptide(L)' 'MRCLDMIHERRFKDDEELLEIIKRLFIPGYEQVRHHFDEAIEAGILEPNTSHGYPHMNQIKDILAWLQSEHG' A
#
# COMPACT_ATOMS: atom_id res chain seq x y z
N MET A 1 -17.49 11.53 10.33
CA MET A 1 -16.35 10.58 10.21
C MET A 1 -15.18 11.42 9.77
N ARG A 2 -14.13 11.57 10.57
CA ARG A 2 -13.10 12.62 10.39
C ARG A 2 -12.50 12.69 8.97
N CYS A 3 -12.34 11.56 8.27
CA CYS A 3 -11.85 11.56 6.88
C CYS A 3 -12.86 12.16 5.89
N LEU A 4 -14.16 11.82 5.99
CA LEU A 4 -15.19 12.38 5.11
C LEU A 4 -15.33 13.90 5.32
N ASP A 5 -15.21 14.35 6.57
CA ASP A 5 -15.23 15.78 6.92
C ASP A 5 -14.02 16.50 6.30
N MET A 6 -12.83 15.88 6.33
CA MET A 6 -11.64 16.41 5.66
C MET A 6 -11.74 16.45 4.13
N ILE A 7 -12.42 15.47 3.50
CA ILE A 7 -12.70 15.50 2.05
C ILE A 7 -13.62 16.69 1.74
N HIS A 8 -14.71 16.84 2.50
CA HIS A 8 -15.69 17.91 2.31
C HIS A 8 -15.05 19.29 2.44
N GLU A 9 -14.21 19.48 3.46
CA GLU A 9 -13.50 20.73 3.74
C GLU A 9 -12.26 20.94 2.85
N ARG A 10 -11.96 20.04 1.90
CA ARG A 10 -10.78 20.06 1.02
C ARG A 10 -9.47 20.26 1.79
N ARG A 11 -9.32 19.49 2.87
CA ARG A 11 -8.20 19.62 3.82
C ARG A 11 -7.01 18.73 3.52
N PHE A 12 -7.08 17.93 2.46
CA PHE A 12 -5.94 17.19 1.96
C PHE A 12 -5.03 18.12 1.16
N LYS A 13 -3.73 17.91 1.31
CA LYS A 13 -2.68 18.64 0.61
C LYS A 13 -2.79 18.44 -0.90
N ASP A 14 -3.06 17.22 -1.33
CA ASP A 14 -3.18 16.78 -2.72
C ASP A 14 -3.95 15.45 -2.82
N ASP A 15 -4.19 15.00 -4.05
CA ASP A 15 -4.88 13.74 -4.32
C ASP A 15 -4.09 12.52 -3.84
N GLU A 16 -2.75 12.61 -3.75
CA GLU A 16 -1.90 11.50 -3.30
C GLU A 16 -2.10 11.23 -1.80
N GLU A 17 -2.21 12.27 -0.98
CA GLU A 17 -2.53 12.12 0.44
C GLU A 17 -3.87 11.43 0.66
N LEU A 18 -4.89 11.77 -0.13
CA LEU A 18 -6.19 11.12 -0.08
C LEU A 18 -6.12 9.67 -0.56
N LEU A 19 -5.37 9.41 -1.64
CA LEU A 19 -5.18 8.06 -2.18
C LEU A 19 -4.50 7.15 -1.17
N GLU A 20 -3.45 7.60 -0.49
CA GLU A 20 -2.79 6.81 0.56
C GLU A 20 -3.74 6.46 1.71
N ILE A 21 -4.59 7.39 2.14
CA ILE A 21 -5.59 7.11 3.18
C ILE A 21 -6.61 6.06 2.70
N ILE A 22 -7.09 6.17 1.46
CA ILE A 22 -8.01 5.20 0.88
C ILE A 22 -7.36 3.82 0.81
N LYS A 23 -6.11 3.72 0.31
CA LYS A 23 -5.38 2.44 0.23
C LYS A 23 -5.27 1.79 1.61
N ARG A 24 -4.88 2.54 2.64
CA ARG A 24 -4.73 2.04 4.02
C ARG A 24 -6.04 1.59 4.67
N LEU A 25 -7.16 2.22 4.32
CA LEU A 25 -8.49 1.87 4.86
C LEU A 25 -9.13 0.69 4.14
N PHE A 26 -8.94 0.59 2.82
CA PHE A 26 -9.72 -0.33 1.97
C PHE A 26 -8.94 -1.52 1.43
N ILE A 27 -7.62 -1.49 1.45
CA ILE A 27 -6.79 -2.59 0.93
C ILE A 27 -6.23 -3.38 2.12
N PRO A 28 -6.76 -4.59 2.40
CA PRO A 28 -6.27 -5.41 3.50
C PRO A 28 -4.79 -5.74 3.32
N GLY A 29 -3.99 -5.57 4.38
CA GLY A 29 -2.56 -5.85 4.32
C GLY A 29 -1.69 -4.71 3.78
N TYR A 30 -2.28 -3.65 3.20
CA TYR A 30 -1.50 -2.58 2.58
C TYR A 30 -0.60 -1.84 3.57
N GLU A 31 -1.12 -1.49 4.76
CA GLU A 31 -0.34 -0.79 5.78
C GLU A 31 0.91 -1.57 6.18
N GLN A 32 0.81 -2.90 6.24
CA GLN A 32 1.88 -3.81 6.63
C GLN A 32 2.98 -3.90 5.55
N VAL A 33 2.62 -3.76 4.27
CA VAL A 33 3.56 -3.98 3.16
C VAL A 33 4.06 -2.69 2.50
N ARG A 34 3.43 -1.53 2.75
CA ARG A 34 3.69 -0.27 2.01
C ARG A 34 5.13 0.24 2.07
N HIS A 35 5.90 -0.20 3.06
CA HIS A 35 7.30 0.17 3.23
C HIS A 35 8.29 -0.86 2.65
N HIS A 36 7.79 -1.98 2.14
CA HIS A 36 8.59 -3.11 1.67
C HIS A 36 8.49 -3.31 0.15
N PHE A 37 7.89 -2.36 -0.59
CA PHE A 37 7.75 -2.51 -2.04
C PHE A 37 9.09 -2.53 -2.76
N ASP A 38 10.01 -1.64 -2.41
CA ASP A 38 11.33 -1.58 -3.03
C ASP A 38 12.14 -2.85 -2.72
N GLU A 39 12.13 -3.28 -1.45
CA GLU A 39 12.78 -4.54 -1.02
C GLU A 39 12.18 -5.76 -1.73
N ALA A 40 10.85 -5.82 -1.88
CA ALA A 40 10.17 -6.89 -2.59
C ALA A 40 10.47 -6.90 -4.10
N ILE A 41 10.68 -5.74 -4.73
CA ILE A 41 11.12 -5.64 -6.13
C ILE A 41 12.55 -6.16 -6.26
N GLU A 42 13.46 -5.75 -5.37
CA GLU A 42 14.86 -6.22 -5.37
C GLU A 42 14.96 -7.74 -5.11
N ALA A 43 14.11 -8.28 -4.24
CA ALA A 43 14.01 -9.71 -3.96
C ALA A 43 13.31 -10.50 -5.08
N GLY A 44 12.79 -9.84 -6.12
CA GLY A 44 12.07 -10.49 -7.23
C GLY A 44 10.68 -11.02 -6.86
N ILE A 45 10.13 -10.61 -5.71
CA ILE A 45 8.78 -10.96 -5.26
C ILE A 45 7.73 -10.12 -5.99
N LEU A 46 8.06 -8.86 -6.30
CA LEU A 46 7.21 -7.97 -7.09
C LEU A 46 7.84 -7.68 -8.46
N GLU A 47 7.07 -7.79 -9.53
CA GLU A 47 7.54 -7.36 -10.85
C GLU A 47 7.58 -5.82 -10.97
N PRO A 48 8.65 -5.24 -11.57
CA PRO A 48 8.81 -3.79 -11.71
C PRO A 48 7.78 -3.09 -12.63
N ASN A 49 7.00 -3.86 -13.39
CA ASN A 49 5.97 -3.34 -14.30
C ASN A 49 4.69 -2.89 -13.57
N THR A 50 4.59 -3.14 -12.26
CA THR A 50 3.52 -2.66 -11.41
C THR A 50 3.70 -1.16 -11.23
N SER A 51 2.68 -0.34 -11.52
CA SER A 51 2.76 1.10 -11.20
C SER A 51 3.13 1.28 -9.73
N HIS A 52 4.23 1.97 -9.49
CA HIS A 52 4.77 2.22 -8.16
C HIS A 52 3.66 2.81 -7.27
N GLY A 53 3.35 2.13 -6.17
CA GLY A 53 2.27 2.52 -5.24
C GLY A 53 0.86 1.96 -5.53
N TYR A 54 0.69 1.08 -6.52
CA TYR A 54 -0.60 0.43 -6.83
C TYR A 54 -0.48 -1.10 -6.96
N PRO A 55 0.01 -1.81 -5.93
CA PRO A 55 0.07 -3.26 -5.98
C PRO A 55 -1.35 -3.86 -6.04
N HIS A 56 -1.50 -4.89 -6.87
CA HIS A 56 -2.69 -5.72 -6.88
C HIS A 56 -2.79 -6.55 -5.58
N MET A 57 -4.00 -6.97 -5.24
CA MET A 57 -4.25 -7.71 -3.99
C MET A 57 -3.44 -9.02 -3.88
N ASN A 58 -3.15 -9.69 -4.99
CA ASN A 58 -2.25 -10.86 -5.01
C ASN A 58 -0.83 -10.46 -4.60
N GLN A 59 -0.30 -9.37 -5.13
CA GLN A 59 1.03 -8.87 -4.80
C GLN A 59 1.18 -8.51 -3.32
N ILE A 60 0.15 -7.92 -2.71
CA ILE A 60 0.13 -7.66 -1.27
C ILE A 60 0.21 -8.96 -0.47
N LYS A 61 -0.51 -10.00 -0.90
CA LYS A 61 -0.44 -11.32 -0.25
C LYS A 61 0.93 -11.96 -0.41
N ASP A 62 1.54 -11.83 -1.57
CA ASP A 62 2.87 -12.38 -1.85
C ASP A 62 3.93 -11.70 -0.97
N ILE A 63 3.89 -10.38 -0.85
CA ILE A 63 4.76 -9.62 0.05
C ILE A 63 4.50 -10.00 1.52
N LEU A 64 3.23 -10.12 1.94
CA LEU A 64 2.91 -10.55 3.31
C LEU A 64 3.45 -11.94 3.63
N ALA A 65 3.31 -12.89 2.70
CA ALA A 65 3.83 -14.25 2.87
C ALA A 65 5.36 -14.25 2.94
N TRP A 66 6.02 -13.46 2.10
CA TRP A 66 7.47 -13.29 2.13
C TRP A 66 7.95 -12.69 3.46
N LEU A 67 7.34 -11.59 3.93
CA LEU A 67 7.69 -10.97 5.21
C LEU A 67 7.52 -11.93 6.41
N GLN A 68 6.49 -12.77 6.37
CA GLN A 68 6.28 -13.82 7.39
C GLN A 68 7.34 -14.92 7.33
N SER A 69 7.87 -15.24 6.14
CA SER A 69 8.91 -16.25 5.96
C SER A 69 10.30 -15.80 6.43
N GLU A 70 10.58 -14.49 6.43
CA GLU A 70 11.87 -13.96 6.93
C GLU A 70 11.93 -13.85 8.46
N HIS A 71 10.78 -13.91 9.15
CA HIS A 71 10.67 -13.81 10.61
C HIS A 71 10.19 -15.12 11.27
N GLY A 72 10.28 -16.25 10.56
CA GLY A 72 9.86 -17.58 11.01
C GLY A 72 11.01 -18.53 11.34
#